data_AF-A0A067N3W1-F1
#
_entry.id   AF-A0A067N3W1-F1
#
_cell.length_a   1.000
_cell.length_b   1.000
_cell.length_c   1.000
_cell.angle_alpha   90.00
_cell.angle_beta   90.00
_cell.angle_gamma   90.00
#
_symmetry.space_group_name_H-M   'P 1'
#
loop_
_entity.id
_entity.type
_entity.pdbx_description
1 polymer ?
#
loop_
_entity_poly.entity_id
_entity_poly.type
_entity_poly.pdbx_seq_one_letter_code
_entity_poly.pdbx_strand_id
1 'polypeptide(L)'
;MAGSISDALSALKHEVSRKPKSKSTDIQVGALQPLVDALDVVNDTSKTSIPTDVLQNLVDFFSSTILPFYVSHPPQALHLSAVFISQVYVTKLSPGLSRTSNKTNAGKDQERWERIIDEGVLTGLQDYVDMEQSDMRALGSALYPILCQMLTAKSSEYLGVCFRRQMCTVLAESARGQAENKATLTSSSSLGGTRLGELIATTKDCLLLDSLLELAGRLTPSSRTPKDRIAFVNEVFQNDKARATFGTQVSRELADMLGAARGSDFRQLSNGMLAAMARRDIHRPLIRIRY
;
A
#
# COMPACT_ATOMS: atom_id res chain seq x y z
N MET A 1 19.14 -5.63 5.25
CA MET A 1 18.68 -5.61 6.66
C MET A 1 17.78 -4.41 6.82
N ALA A 2 16.55 -4.59 7.29
CA ALA A 2 15.70 -3.44 7.63
C ALA A 2 16.31 -2.75 8.86
N GLY A 3 16.61 -1.45 8.74
CA GLY A 3 17.11 -0.65 9.87
C GLY A 3 16.05 -0.51 10.98
N SER A 4 16.43 -0.07 12.17
CA SER A 4 15.46 0.23 13.24
C SER A 4 14.81 1.61 13.03
N ILE A 5 13.62 1.83 13.59
CA ILE A 5 12.97 3.17 13.54
C ILE A 5 13.89 4.23 14.16
N SER A 6 14.63 3.89 15.22
CA SER A 6 15.57 4.81 15.89
C SER A 6 16.70 5.25 14.96
N ASP A 7 17.26 4.32 14.17
CA ASP A 7 18.32 4.62 13.21
C ASP A 7 17.80 5.53 12.08
N ALA A 8 16.63 5.21 11.52
CA ALA A 8 16.01 6.00 10.47
C ALA A 8 15.65 7.41 10.96
N LEU A 9 15.15 7.54 12.20
CA LEU A 9 14.85 8.81 12.83
C LEU A 9 16.12 9.63 13.09
N SER A 10 17.19 8.98 13.53
CA SER A 10 18.49 9.63 13.74
C SER A 10 19.08 10.14 12.42
N ALA A 11 18.95 9.37 11.34
CA ALA A 11 19.36 9.79 10.00
C ALA A 11 18.58 11.02 9.51
N LEU A 12 17.26 11.06 9.72
CA LEU A 12 16.44 12.22 9.39
C LEU A 12 16.83 13.45 10.22
N LYS A 13 16.99 13.31 11.54
CA LYS A 13 17.44 14.39 12.44
C LYS A 13 18.79 14.96 12.01
N HIS A 14 19.72 14.08 11.66
CA HIS A 14 21.04 14.47 11.18
C HIS A 14 20.95 15.27 9.87
N GLU A 15 20.13 14.83 8.92
CA GLU A 15 19.95 15.54 7.65
C GLU A 15 19.30 16.92 7.83
N VAL A 16 18.30 17.04 8.71
CA VAL A 16 17.68 18.32 9.07
C VAL A 16 18.71 19.28 9.69
N SER A 17 19.61 18.74 10.53
CA SER A 17 20.62 19.50 11.25
C SER A 17 21.83 19.93 10.41
N ARG A 18 22.00 19.38 9.19
CA ARG A 18 23.09 19.78 8.28
C ARG A 18 22.93 21.21 7.74
N LYS A 19 21.70 21.72 7.69
CA LYS A 19 21.45 23.11 7.30
C LYS A 19 21.95 24.05 8.41
N PRO A 20 22.46 25.25 8.08
CA PRO A 20 22.97 26.19 9.08
C PRO A 20 21.93 26.43 10.18
N LYS A 21 22.37 26.37 11.44
CA LYS A 21 21.50 26.49 12.61
C LYS A 21 20.62 27.74 12.49
N SER A 22 19.33 27.51 12.38
CA SER A 22 18.31 28.54 12.30
C SER A 22 17.17 28.19 13.25
N LYS A 23 16.38 29.18 13.69
CA LYS A 23 15.16 28.93 14.48
C LYS A 23 14.23 27.93 13.79
N SER A 24 14.21 27.90 12.45
CA SER A 24 13.42 26.94 11.68
C SER A 24 13.91 25.50 11.84
N THR A 25 15.23 25.30 11.95
CA THR A 25 15.83 23.96 12.12
C THR A 25 15.45 23.37 13.47
N ASP A 26 15.52 24.16 14.55
CA ASP A 26 15.16 23.71 15.89
C ASP A 26 13.67 23.33 15.99
N ILE A 27 12.79 24.12 15.34
CA ILE A 27 11.35 23.81 15.24
C ILE A 27 11.12 22.48 14.49
N GLN A 28 11.83 22.26 13.38
CA GLN A 28 11.73 21.00 12.63
C GLN A 28 12.23 19.80 13.45
N VAL A 29 13.37 19.91 14.13
CA VAL A 29 13.84 18.81 14.98
C VAL A 29 12.87 18.54 16.13
N GLY A 30 12.30 19.59 16.74
CA GLY A 30 11.28 19.47 17.77
C GLY A 30 9.99 18.80 17.29
N ALA A 31 9.61 18.99 16.02
CA ALA A 31 8.45 18.33 15.42
C ALA A 31 8.58 16.79 15.34
N LEU A 32 9.80 16.25 15.47
CA LEU A 32 10.05 14.80 15.51
C LEU A 32 9.87 14.19 16.90
N GLN A 33 9.67 15.00 17.95
CA GLN A 33 9.55 14.54 19.33
C GLN A 33 8.37 13.58 19.57
N PRO A 34 7.16 13.78 19.01
CA PRO A 34 6.05 12.85 19.21
C PRO A 34 6.37 11.41 18.82
N LEU A 35 7.14 11.22 17.75
CA LEU A 35 7.59 9.90 17.35
C LEU A 35 8.62 9.32 18.34
N VAL A 36 9.56 10.15 18.84
CA VAL A 36 10.55 9.73 19.86
C VAL A 36 9.83 9.22 21.10
N ASP A 37 8.85 9.97 21.61
CA ASP A 37 8.11 9.63 22.81
C ASP A 37 7.31 8.33 22.65
N ALA A 38 6.87 8.03 21.42
CA ALA A 38 6.15 6.81 21.09
C ALA A 38 7.05 5.59 20.84
N LEU A 39 8.38 5.77 20.66
CA LEU A 39 9.28 4.68 20.26
C LEU A 39 9.30 3.53 21.26
N ASP A 40 9.24 3.81 22.56
CA ASP A 40 9.27 2.75 23.58
C ASP A 40 8.06 1.81 23.43
N VAL A 41 6.88 2.35 23.12
CA VAL A 41 5.66 1.56 22.90
C VAL A 41 5.74 0.75 21.61
N VAL A 42 6.27 1.35 20.54
CA VAL A 42 6.41 0.70 19.23
C VAL A 42 7.47 -0.41 19.27
N ASN A 43 8.59 -0.18 19.95
CA ASN A 43 9.71 -1.12 20.06
C ASN A 43 9.46 -2.26 21.05
N ASP A 44 8.58 -2.08 22.03
CA ASP A 44 8.24 -3.11 23.01
C ASP A 44 7.45 -4.25 22.37
N THR A 45 8.14 -5.31 21.93
CA THR A 45 7.55 -6.47 21.26
C THR A 45 6.59 -7.26 22.15
N SER A 46 6.65 -7.08 23.48
CA SER A 46 5.73 -7.74 24.41
C SER A 46 4.35 -7.07 24.46
N LYS A 47 4.26 -5.79 24.08
CA LYS A 47 3.01 -5.03 24.06
C LYS A 47 2.34 -5.08 22.70
N THR A 48 1.22 -5.78 22.63
CA THR A 48 0.35 -5.79 21.44
C THR A 48 -0.64 -4.64 21.43
N SER A 49 -1.00 -4.11 22.60
CA SER A 49 -1.94 -2.99 22.70
C SER A 49 -1.22 -1.65 22.72
N ILE A 50 -1.82 -0.66 22.07
CA ILE A 50 -1.34 0.72 22.05
C ILE A 50 -2.31 1.64 22.82
N PRO A 51 -1.80 2.52 23.70
CA PRO A 51 -2.60 3.57 24.32
C PRO A 51 -3.24 4.51 23.28
N THR A 52 -4.45 5.00 23.57
CA THR A 52 -5.23 5.81 22.62
C THR A 52 -4.57 7.15 22.28
N ASP A 53 -3.94 7.77 23.27
CA ASP A 53 -3.16 9.01 23.14
C ASP A 53 -1.93 8.81 22.25
N VAL A 54 -1.17 7.74 22.48
CA VAL A 54 -0.01 7.38 21.64
C VAL A 54 -0.44 7.07 20.21
N LEU A 55 -1.56 6.36 20.03
CA LEU A 55 -2.14 6.10 18.71
C LEU A 55 -2.46 7.41 17.98
N GLN A 56 -3.17 8.33 18.63
CA GLN A 56 -3.57 9.59 17.99
C GLN A 56 -2.34 10.44 17.66
N ASN A 57 -1.36 10.53 18.57
CA ASN A 57 -0.11 11.24 18.31
C ASN A 57 0.64 10.67 17.11
N LEU A 58 0.68 9.35 16.94
CA LEU A 58 1.32 8.72 15.78
C LEU A 58 0.54 8.98 14.49
N VAL A 59 -0.80 8.92 14.52
CA VAL A 59 -1.64 9.25 13.36
C VAL A 59 -1.41 10.70 12.94
N ASP A 60 -1.46 11.65 13.87
CA ASP A 60 -1.27 13.08 13.61
C ASP A 60 0.15 13.36 13.11
N PHE A 61 1.14 12.67 13.69
CA PHE A 61 2.53 12.78 13.28
C PHE A 61 2.72 12.39 11.81
N PHE A 62 2.25 11.20 11.42
CA PHE A 62 2.46 10.68 10.08
C PHE A 62 1.55 11.28 9.01
N SER A 63 0.35 11.73 9.38
CA SER A 63 -0.57 12.36 8.42
C SER A 63 -0.17 13.81 8.12
N SER A 64 0.26 14.58 9.12
CA SER A 64 0.44 16.04 8.97
C SER A 64 1.84 16.53 9.33
N THR A 65 2.43 16.04 10.43
CA THR A 65 3.68 16.59 10.96
C THR A 65 4.89 16.20 10.12
N ILE A 66 4.89 15.00 9.55
CA ILE A 66 5.99 14.50 8.73
C ILE A 66 6.00 15.11 7.32
N LEU A 67 4.89 15.69 6.87
CA LEU A 67 4.70 16.14 5.49
C LEU A 67 5.75 17.15 5.01
N PRO A 68 6.15 18.19 5.80
CA PRO A 68 7.25 19.08 5.42
C PRO A 68 8.59 18.35 5.23
N PHE A 69 8.80 17.21 5.89
CA PHE A 69 10.01 16.40 5.73
C PHE A 69 9.97 15.56 4.45
N TYR A 70 8.81 15.10 4.00
CA TYR A 70 8.71 14.47 2.67
C TYR A 70 9.10 15.44 1.56
N VAL A 71 8.76 16.72 1.70
CA VAL A 71 9.13 17.74 0.71
C VAL A 71 10.61 18.12 0.80
N SER A 72 11.11 18.38 2.01
CA SER A 72 12.46 18.94 2.19
C SER A 72 13.58 17.90 2.28
N HIS A 73 13.26 16.67 2.69
CA HIS A 73 14.18 15.55 2.89
C HIS A 73 13.54 14.20 2.46
N PRO A 74 13.03 14.07 1.21
CA PRO A 74 12.21 12.93 0.82
C PRO A 74 12.84 11.56 1.10
N PRO A 75 14.11 11.28 0.71
CA PRO A 75 14.68 9.94 0.91
C PRO A 75 14.68 9.49 2.37
N GLN A 76 15.04 10.38 3.29
CA GLN A 76 15.14 10.07 4.73
C GLN A 76 13.76 9.94 5.36
N ALA A 77 12.82 10.84 5.03
CA ALA A 77 11.47 10.81 5.57
C ALA A 77 10.69 9.58 5.06
N LEU A 78 10.79 9.27 3.77
CA LEU A 78 10.16 8.09 3.17
C LEU A 78 10.78 6.80 3.69
N HIS A 79 12.11 6.78 3.91
CA HIS A 79 12.77 5.64 4.56
C HIS A 79 12.28 5.43 6.00
N LEU A 80 12.10 6.50 6.78
CA LEU A 80 11.53 6.43 8.12
C LEU A 80 10.13 5.80 8.10
N SER A 81 9.26 6.22 7.19
CA SER A 81 7.93 5.62 7.01
C SER A 81 8.01 4.15 6.60
N ALA A 82 8.89 3.80 5.67
CA ALA A 82 9.10 2.41 5.25
C ALA A 82 9.50 1.50 6.42
N VAL A 83 10.47 1.96 7.22
CA VAL A 83 10.96 1.24 8.40
C VAL A 83 9.87 1.13 9.46
N PHE A 84 9.11 2.20 9.70
CA PHE A 84 7.98 2.19 10.63
C PHE A 84 6.93 1.16 10.22
N ILE A 85 6.45 1.20 8.97
CA ILE A 85 5.49 0.23 8.42
C ILE A 85 6.03 -1.20 8.58
N SER A 86 7.27 -1.43 8.16
CA SER A 86 7.89 -2.76 8.23
C SER A 86 7.97 -3.28 9.65
N GLN A 87 8.38 -2.44 10.60
CA GLN A 87 8.53 -2.85 11.99
C GLN A 87 7.17 -3.11 12.64
N VAL A 88 6.17 -2.24 12.45
CA VAL A 88 4.81 -2.44 12.97
C VAL A 88 4.19 -3.70 12.34
N TYR A 89 4.36 -3.90 11.03
CA TYR A 89 3.86 -5.09 10.35
C TYR A 89 4.46 -6.37 10.93
N VAL A 90 5.79 -6.45 11.06
CA VAL A 90 6.48 -7.65 11.54
C VAL A 90 6.23 -7.92 13.02
N THR A 91 6.22 -6.88 13.86
CA THR A 91 6.21 -7.06 15.33
C THR A 91 4.81 -6.98 15.94
N LYS A 92 3.87 -6.25 15.32
CA LYS A 92 2.54 -6.00 15.91
C LYS A 92 1.42 -6.66 15.13
N LEU A 93 1.43 -6.56 13.79
CA LEU A 93 0.36 -7.11 12.96
C LEU A 93 0.57 -8.60 12.71
N SER A 94 1.65 -8.97 12.03
CA SER A 94 1.90 -10.34 11.54
C SER A 94 1.75 -11.44 12.60
N PRO A 95 2.18 -11.27 13.87
CA PRO A 95 2.00 -12.32 14.90
C PRO A 95 0.53 -12.56 15.29
N GLY A 96 -0.33 -11.55 15.14
CA GLY A 96 -1.75 -11.61 15.51
C GLY A 96 -2.69 -11.98 14.36
N LEU A 97 -2.21 -11.96 13.11
CA LEU A 97 -3.03 -12.23 11.92
C LEU A 97 -3.47 -13.70 11.90
N SER A 98 -4.71 -13.95 12.31
CA SER A 98 -5.33 -15.26 12.30
C SER A 98 -6.84 -15.14 12.07
N ARG A 99 -7.47 -16.20 11.56
CA ARG A 99 -8.90 -16.21 11.24
C ARG A 99 -9.82 -15.95 12.45
N THR A 100 -9.29 -16.09 13.67
CA THR A 100 -10.02 -15.95 14.93
C THR A 100 -9.87 -14.56 15.58
N SER A 101 -9.01 -13.68 15.06
CA SER A 101 -8.69 -12.39 15.72
C SER A 101 -9.87 -11.41 15.71
N ASN A 102 -10.73 -11.42 14.69
CA ASN A 102 -11.77 -10.39 14.47
C ASN A 102 -12.85 -10.24 15.56
N LYS A 103 -12.89 -11.08 16.59
CA LYS A 103 -13.85 -10.97 17.71
C LYS A 103 -13.19 -10.86 19.09
N THR A 104 -11.87 -10.85 19.15
CA THR A 104 -11.11 -10.81 20.40
C THR A 104 -10.50 -9.43 20.60
N ASN A 105 -9.96 -9.16 21.80
CA ASN A 105 -9.17 -7.94 22.05
C ASN A 105 -7.97 -7.83 21.09
N ALA A 106 -7.42 -8.96 20.63
CA ALA A 106 -6.36 -8.97 19.64
C ALA A 106 -6.80 -8.37 18.28
N GLY A 107 -8.07 -8.56 17.89
CA GLY A 107 -8.64 -7.90 16.70
C GLY A 107 -8.72 -6.39 16.85
N LYS A 108 -9.13 -5.89 18.02
CA LYS A 108 -9.17 -4.44 18.29
C LYS A 108 -7.77 -3.83 18.30
N ASP A 109 -6.78 -4.54 18.86
CA ASP A 109 -5.39 -4.11 18.83
C ASP A 109 -4.84 -4.12 17.39
N GLN A 110 -5.16 -5.13 16.58
CA GLN A 110 -4.84 -5.18 15.16
C GLN A 110 -5.41 -3.96 14.43
N GLU A 111 -6.71 -3.68 14.58
CA GLU A 111 -7.37 -2.51 13.97
C GLU A 111 -6.69 -1.20 14.37
N ARG A 112 -6.25 -1.07 15.62
CA ARG A 112 -5.50 0.11 16.10
C ARG A 112 -4.15 0.27 15.42
N TRP A 113 -3.41 -0.80 15.20
CA TRP A 113 -2.13 -0.74 14.48
C TRP A 113 -2.31 -0.51 12.98
N GLU A 114 -3.32 -1.14 12.37
CA GLU A 114 -3.71 -0.86 10.99
C GLU A 114 -4.06 0.62 10.83
N ARG A 115 -4.83 1.18 11.76
CA ARG A 115 -5.23 2.59 11.76
C ARG A 115 -4.05 3.56 11.72
N ILE A 116 -2.98 3.29 12.46
CA ILE A 116 -1.78 4.15 12.45
C ILE A 116 -1.13 4.15 11.06
N ILE A 117 -1.06 2.98 10.41
CA ILE A 117 -0.50 2.90 9.07
C ILE A 117 -1.46 3.51 8.04
N ASP A 118 -2.76 3.22 8.13
CA ASP A 118 -3.79 3.66 7.19
C ASP A 118 -4.06 5.17 7.26
N GLU A 119 -4.56 5.64 8.42
CA GLU A 119 -4.93 7.04 8.66
C GLU A 119 -3.71 7.94 8.92
N GLY A 120 -2.60 7.38 9.40
CA GLY A 120 -1.36 8.14 9.59
C GLY A 120 -0.49 8.09 8.35
N VAL A 121 0.23 6.99 8.16
CA VAL A 121 1.32 6.88 7.18
C VAL A 121 0.81 6.97 5.73
N LEU A 122 -0.16 6.14 5.35
CA LEU A 122 -0.63 6.06 3.97
C LEU A 122 -1.41 7.31 3.55
N THR A 123 -2.17 7.91 4.47
CA THR A 123 -2.85 9.20 4.23
C THR A 123 -1.83 10.33 4.04
N GLY A 124 -0.83 10.46 4.91
CA GLY A 124 0.23 11.46 4.71
C GLY A 124 1.05 11.24 3.43
N LEU A 125 1.20 9.99 2.99
CA LEU A 125 1.83 9.65 1.71
C LEU A 125 0.93 10.00 0.51
N GLN A 126 -0.39 9.88 0.62
CA GLN A 126 -1.31 10.36 -0.41
C GLN A 126 -1.23 11.87 -0.56
N ASP A 127 -1.25 12.60 0.57
CA ASP A 127 -1.07 14.05 0.56
C ASP A 127 0.25 14.44 -0.11
N TYR A 128 1.32 13.68 0.14
CA TYR A 128 2.60 13.87 -0.55
C TYR A 128 2.53 13.52 -2.05
N VAL A 129 1.82 12.47 -2.45
CA VAL A 129 1.63 12.10 -3.85
C VAL A 129 0.88 13.17 -4.63
N ASP A 130 -0.07 13.84 -3.99
CA ASP A 130 -0.87 14.91 -4.60
C ASP A 130 -0.10 16.25 -4.74
N MET A 131 1.10 16.35 -4.16
CA MET A 131 1.96 17.53 -4.33
C MET A 131 2.65 17.56 -5.69
N GLU A 132 2.74 18.74 -6.31
CA GLU A 132 3.38 18.93 -7.62
C GLU A 132 4.89 18.60 -7.63
N GLN A 133 5.58 18.78 -6.49
CA GLN A 133 7.04 18.63 -6.37
C GLN A 133 7.45 17.30 -5.72
N SER A 134 6.56 16.32 -5.72
CA SER A 134 6.78 15.06 -5.06
C SER A 134 7.77 14.17 -5.82
N ASP A 135 8.80 13.68 -5.12
CA ASP A 135 9.74 12.69 -5.61
C ASP A 135 9.12 11.29 -5.56
N MET A 136 8.38 10.96 -6.62
CA MET A 136 7.74 9.66 -6.79
C MET A 136 8.75 8.51 -6.84
N ARG A 137 9.97 8.75 -7.34
CA ARG A 137 11.00 7.72 -7.46
C ARG A 137 11.51 7.31 -6.09
N ALA A 138 11.78 8.30 -5.22
CA ALA A 138 12.16 8.05 -3.83
C ALA A 138 11.05 7.28 -3.09
N LEU A 139 9.78 7.63 -3.33
CA LEU A 139 8.64 6.92 -2.73
C LEU A 139 8.60 5.47 -3.17
N GLY A 140 8.68 5.20 -4.48
CA GLY A 140 8.69 3.85 -5.03
C GLY A 140 9.83 3.02 -4.47
N SER A 141 11.04 3.58 -4.43
CA SER A 141 12.23 2.91 -3.87
C SER A 141 12.09 2.57 -2.39
N ALA A 142 11.46 3.44 -1.60
CA ALA A 142 11.31 3.24 -0.16
C ALA A 142 10.18 2.27 0.19
N LEU A 143 9.00 2.41 -0.45
CA LEU A 143 7.77 1.77 0.02
C LEU A 143 7.33 0.54 -0.76
N TYR A 144 7.66 0.42 -2.05
CA TYR A 144 7.18 -0.72 -2.83
C TYR A 144 7.61 -2.07 -2.25
N PRO A 145 8.85 -2.26 -1.76
CA PRO A 145 9.24 -3.53 -1.16
C PRO A 145 8.31 -3.96 -0.02
N ILE A 146 7.98 -3.05 0.90
CA ILE A 146 7.17 -3.38 2.08
C ILE A 146 5.68 -3.49 1.74
N LEU A 147 5.12 -2.58 0.93
CA LEU A 147 3.70 -2.61 0.58
C LEU A 147 3.35 -3.82 -0.29
N CYS A 148 4.19 -4.15 -1.27
CA CYS A 148 3.99 -5.35 -2.09
C CYS A 148 4.14 -6.63 -1.26
N GLN A 149 5.11 -6.68 -0.33
CA GLN A 149 5.26 -7.82 0.59
C GLN A 149 4.01 -7.99 1.46
N MET A 150 3.49 -6.92 2.03
CA MET A 150 2.29 -6.97 2.87
C MET A 150 1.04 -7.41 2.09
N LEU A 151 0.84 -6.89 0.88
CA LEU A 151 -0.30 -7.27 0.03
C LEU A 151 -0.24 -8.73 -0.41
N THR A 152 0.95 -9.24 -0.74
CA THR A 152 1.14 -10.59 -1.30
C THR A 152 1.39 -11.67 -0.26
N ALA A 153 1.63 -11.30 1.01
CA ALA A 153 1.75 -12.26 2.10
C ALA A 153 0.44 -13.05 2.28
N LYS A 154 0.54 -14.34 2.62
CA LYS A 154 -0.65 -15.18 2.89
C LYS A 154 -1.54 -14.61 3.99
N SER A 155 -0.94 -13.94 4.98
CA SER A 155 -1.63 -13.29 6.09
C SER A 155 -2.40 -12.03 5.67
N SER A 156 -2.21 -11.52 4.45
CA SER A 156 -2.89 -10.31 3.98
C SER A 156 -4.41 -10.46 3.90
N GLU A 157 -4.92 -11.70 3.81
CA GLU A 157 -6.35 -11.97 3.82
C GLU A 157 -7.03 -11.53 5.14
N TYR A 158 -6.26 -11.47 6.22
CA TYR A 158 -6.72 -11.07 7.57
C TYR A 158 -6.59 -9.58 7.83
N LEU A 159 -5.93 -8.82 6.94
CA LEU A 159 -5.85 -7.37 7.04
C LEU A 159 -7.19 -6.71 6.69
N GLY A 160 -7.47 -5.57 7.31
CA GLY A 160 -8.61 -4.72 6.99
C GLY A 160 -8.73 -4.44 5.49
N VAL A 161 -9.97 -4.45 4.99
CA VAL A 161 -10.26 -4.17 3.58
C VAL A 161 -9.86 -2.74 3.23
N CYS A 162 -10.22 -1.75 4.06
CA CYS A 162 -9.86 -0.34 3.86
C CYS A 162 -8.34 -0.18 3.80
N PHE A 163 -7.63 -0.76 4.77
CA PHE A 163 -6.17 -0.71 4.81
C PHE A 163 -5.52 -1.28 3.53
N ARG A 164 -6.00 -2.42 3.03
CA ARG A 164 -5.50 -2.98 1.76
C ARG A 164 -5.83 -2.13 0.54
N ARG A 165 -7.01 -1.50 0.50
CA ARG A 165 -7.39 -0.56 -0.56
C ARG A 165 -6.49 0.66 -0.58
N GLN A 166 -6.16 1.17 0.60
CA GLN A 166 -5.27 2.31 0.74
C GLN A 166 -3.87 2.00 0.22
N MET A 167 -3.33 0.82 0.55
CA MET A 167 -2.06 0.34 -0.03
C MET A 167 -2.13 0.29 -1.57
N CYS A 168 -3.21 -0.26 -2.13
CA CYS A 168 -3.41 -0.28 -3.59
C CYS A 168 -3.45 1.13 -4.19
N THR A 169 -4.11 2.08 -3.51
CA THR A 169 -4.24 3.47 -3.95
C THR A 169 -2.88 4.16 -4.01
N VAL A 170 -2.08 4.05 -2.95
CA VAL A 170 -0.71 4.61 -2.93
C VAL A 170 0.15 4.01 -4.04
N LEU A 171 0.09 2.69 -4.26
CA LEU A 171 0.83 2.03 -5.35
C LEU A 171 0.37 2.51 -6.74
N ALA A 172 -0.94 2.67 -6.92
CA ALA A 172 -1.54 3.09 -8.18
C ALA A 172 -1.19 4.54 -8.54
N GLU A 173 -1.38 5.47 -7.60
CA GLU A 173 -1.13 6.89 -7.85
C GLU A 173 0.37 7.21 -7.92
N SER A 174 1.21 6.59 -7.09
CA SER A 174 2.67 6.78 -7.22
C SER A 174 3.27 6.22 -8.51
N ALA A 175 2.59 5.29 -9.18
CA ALA A 175 2.98 4.77 -10.49
C ALA A 175 2.37 5.56 -11.66
N ARG A 176 1.43 6.46 -11.39
CA ARG A 176 0.70 7.21 -12.41
C ARG A 176 1.63 8.17 -13.14
N GLY A 177 1.82 7.93 -14.43
CA GLY A 177 2.71 8.75 -15.26
C GLY A 177 4.21 8.53 -15.01
N GLN A 178 4.58 7.67 -14.05
CA GLN A 178 5.96 7.40 -13.65
C GLN A 178 6.43 6.07 -14.22
N ALA A 179 7.10 6.10 -15.38
CA ALA A 179 7.48 4.89 -16.11
C ALA A 179 8.37 3.94 -15.30
N GLU A 180 9.26 4.47 -14.47
CA GLU A 180 10.17 3.68 -13.64
C GLU A 180 9.45 2.97 -12.49
N ASN A 181 8.62 3.70 -11.76
CA ASN A 181 7.79 3.12 -10.69
C ASN A 181 6.89 2.02 -11.23
N LYS A 182 6.28 2.27 -12.40
CA LYS A 182 5.51 1.27 -13.12
C LYS A 182 6.35 0.04 -13.44
N ALA A 183 7.55 0.23 -14.02
CA ALA A 183 8.46 -0.87 -14.33
C ALA A 183 8.81 -1.69 -13.08
N THR A 184 9.11 -1.02 -11.96
CA THR A 184 9.38 -1.67 -10.67
C THR A 184 8.18 -2.50 -10.21
N LEU A 185 6.96 -1.95 -10.22
CA LEU A 185 5.77 -2.69 -9.78
C LEU A 185 5.41 -3.84 -10.72
N THR A 186 5.66 -3.71 -12.03
CA THR A 186 5.44 -4.79 -12.99
C THR A 186 6.53 -5.87 -12.94
N SER A 187 7.65 -5.64 -12.24
CA SER A 187 8.68 -6.66 -12.04
C SER A 187 8.17 -7.81 -11.17
N SER A 188 8.54 -9.04 -11.55
CA SER A 188 8.24 -10.25 -10.78
C SER A 188 8.88 -10.27 -9.38
N SER A 189 9.93 -9.47 -9.15
CA SER A 189 10.56 -9.30 -7.83
C SER A 189 9.71 -8.48 -6.85
N SER A 190 8.83 -7.61 -7.35
CA SER A 190 7.95 -6.76 -6.56
C SER A 190 6.53 -7.30 -6.56
N LEU A 191 5.60 -6.68 -7.29
CA LEU A 191 4.24 -7.17 -7.42
C LEU A 191 4.12 -8.11 -8.62
N GLY A 192 4.49 -7.64 -9.81
CA GLY A 192 4.38 -8.40 -11.05
C GLY A 192 2.93 -8.65 -11.49
N GLY A 193 2.74 -9.01 -12.76
CA GLY A 193 1.42 -9.33 -13.28
C GLY A 193 0.81 -10.57 -12.60
N THR A 194 1.61 -11.61 -12.37
CA THR A 194 1.14 -12.87 -11.79
C THR A 194 0.60 -12.71 -10.37
N ARG A 195 1.34 -12.09 -9.44
CA ARG A 195 0.86 -11.95 -8.05
C ARG A 195 -0.35 -11.01 -7.98
N LEU A 196 -0.37 -9.95 -8.80
CA LEU A 196 -1.55 -9.09 -8.91
C LEU A 196 -2.78 -9.87 -9.40
N GLY A 197 -2.60 -10.72 -10.41
CA GLY A 197 -3.65 -11.62 -10.91
C GLY A 197 -4.16 -12.58 -9.84
N GLU A 198 -3.27 -13.18 -9.05
CA GLU A 198 -3.63 -14.04 -7.92
C GLU A 198 -4.42 -13.30 -6.83
N LEU A 199 -4.04 -12.05 -6.51
CA LEU A 199 -4.78 -11.20 -5.58
C LEU A 199 -6.20 -10.91 -6.11
N ILE A 200 -6.34 -10.57 -7.39
CA ILE A 200 -7.63 -10.32 -8.04
C ILE A 200 -8.51 -11.60 -8.04
N ALA A 201 -7.90 -12.75 -8.31
CA ALA A 201 -8.58 -14.05 -8.30
C ALA A 201 -9.08 -14.42 -6.90
N THR A 202 -8.29 -14.18 -5.86
CA THR A 202 -8.63 -14.61 -4.49
C THR A 202 -9.48 -13.60 -3.71
N THR A 203 -9.49 -12.32 -4.11
CA THR A 203 -10.19 -11.25 -3.37
C THR A 203 -11.71 -11.35 -3.49
N LYS A 204 -12.39 -11.62 -2.38
CA LYS A 204 -13.85 -11.73 -2.37
C LYS A 204 -14.58 -10.41 -2.15
N ASP A 205 -13.90 -9.43 -1.58
CA ASP A 205 -14.46 -8.11 -1.30
C ASP A 205 -14.47 -7.24 -2.56
N CYS A 206 -15.62 -6.67 -2.90
CA CYS A 206 -15.78 -5.89 -4.13
C CYS A 206 -14.99 -4.57 -4.13
N LEU A 207 -14.83 -3.94 -2.96
CA LEU A 207 -14.17 -2.64 -2.85
C LEU A 207 -12.65 -2.81 -3.00
N LEU A 208 -12.11 -3.88 -2.40
CA LEU A 208 -10.72 -4.25 -2.64
C LEU A 208 -10.48 -4.73 -4.08
N LEU A 209 -11.43 -5.49 -4.65
CA LEU A 209 -11.34 -5.93 -6.03
C LEU A 209 -11.28 -4.75 -7.00
N ASP A 210 -12.12 -3.74 -6.81
CA ASP A 210 -12.09 -2.51 -7.61
C ASP A 210 -10.72 -1.80 -7.52
N SER A 211 -10.17 -1.64 -6.31
CA SER A 211 -8.83 -1.05 -6.13
C SER A 211 -7.70 -1.88 -6.76
N LEU A 212 -7.80 -3.21 -6.75
CA LEU A 212 -6.82 -4.10 -7.41
C LEU A 212 -6.93 -4.03 -8.94
N LEU A 213 -8.15 -3.94 -9.47
CA LEU A 213 -8.37 -3.72 -10.90
C LEU A 213 -7.82 -2.35 -11.31
N GLU A 214 -8.00 -1.31 -10.49
CA GLU A 214 -7.40 0.01 -10.73
C GLU A 214 -5.89 -0.07 -10.80
N LEU A 215 -5.27 -0.71 -9.81
CA LEU A 215 -3.84 -0.94 -9.82
C LEU A 215 -3.41 -1.67 -11.11
N ALA A 216 -4.12 -2.72 -11.54
CA ALA A 216 -3.82 -3.41 -12.80
C ALA A 216 -3.96 -2.49 -14.02
N GLY A 217 -4.99 -1.65 -14.07
CA GLY A 217 -5.18 -0.64 -15.10
C GLY A 217 -4.02 0.35 -15.18
N ARG A 218 -3.61 0.91 -14.04
CA ARG A 218 -2.48 1.86 -13.95
C ARG A 218 -1.15 1.21 -14.33
N LEU A 219 -0.95 -0.05 -13.95
CA LEU A 219 0.26 -0.82 -14.25
C LEU A 219 0.30 -1.40 -15.66
N THR A 220 -0.80 -1.39 -16.41
CA THR A 220 -0.83 -1.90 -17.80
C THR A 220 0.09 -1.08 -18.70
N PRO A 221 1.13 -1.66 -19.33
CA PRO A 221 2.05 -0.94 -20.22
C PRO A 221 1.35 -0.14 -21.34
N SER A 222 2.06 0.86 -21.86
CA SER A 222 1.54 1.76 -22.91
C SER A 222 1.08 0.99 -24.15
N SER A 223 0.06 1.49 -24.84
CA SER A 223 -0.34 0.94 -26.15
C SER A 223 0.77 1.04 -27.21
N ARG A 224 1.79 1.88 -26.96
CA ARG A 224 3.00 1.98 -27.80
C ARG A 224 3.95 0.79 -27.63
N THR A 225 3.79 -0.02 -26.59
CA THR A 225 4.54 -1.27 -26.36
C THR A 225 3.60 -2.49 -26.30
N PRO A 226 3.00 -2.89 -27.44
CA PRO A 226 1.97 -3.95 -27.46
C PRO A 226 2.44 -5.28 -26.89
N LYS A 227 3.73 -5.64 -27.10
CA LYS A 227 4.30 -6.89 -26.59
C LYS A 227 4.30 -6.93 -25.06
N ASP A 228 4.85 -5.89 -24.43
CA ASP A 228 4.92 -5.79 -22.97
C ASP A 228 3.52 -5.72 -22.37
N ARG A 229 2.61 -5.00 -23.04
CA ARG A 229 1.21 -4.90 -22.64
C ARG A 229 0.52 -6.27 -22.65
N ILE A 230 0.65 -7.02 -23.75
CA ILE A 230 0.07 -8.36 -23.87
C ILE A 230 0.67 -9.31 -22.84
N ALA A 231 1.99 -9.25 -22.63
CA ALA A 231 2.68 -10.07 -21.63
C ALA A 231 2.12 -9.81 -20.22
N PHE A 232 2.10 -8.55 -19.79
CA PHE A 232 1.59 -8.17 -18.48
C PHE A 232 0.11 -8.56 -18.29
N VAL A 233 -0.74 -8.28 -19.27
CA VAL A 233 -2.18 -8.62 -19.20
C VAL A 233 -2.39 -10.13 -19.10
N ASN A 234 -1.60 -10.92 -19.84
CA ASN A 234 -1.63 -12.37 -19.74
C ASN A 234 -1.15 -12.85 -18.37
N GLU A 235 -0.09 -12.25 -17.81
CA GLU A 235 0.33 -12.57 -16.44
C GLU A 235 -0.79 -12.30 -15.43
N VAL A 236 -1.57 -11.22 -15.58
CA VAL A 236 -2.67 -10.87 -14.66
C VAL A 236 -3.88 -11.80 -14.81
N PHE A 237 -4.37 -12.06 -16.03
CA PHE A 237 -5.65 -12.75 -16.23
C PHE A 237 -5.57 -14.14 -16.85
N GLN A 238 -4.42 -14.51 -17.42
CA GLN A 238 -4.20 -15.81 -18.08
C GLN A 238 -3.30 -16.75 -17.29
N ASN A 239 -2.88 -16.39 -16.08
CA ASN A 239 -2.20 -17.31 -15.18
C ASN A 239 -3.14 -18.44 -14.69
N ASP A 240 -2.56 -19.51 -14.17
CA ASP A 240 -3.29 -20.70 -13.75
C ASP A 240 -4.34 -20.41 -12.67
N LYS A 241 -4.02 -19.53 -11.72
CA LYS A 241 -4.94 -19.17 -10.64
C LYS A 241 -6.16 -18.40 -11.15
N ALA A 242 -5.94 -17.44 -12.05
CA ALA A 242 -7.01 -16.68 -12.69
C ALA A 242 -7.91 -17.60 -13.52
N ARG A 243 -7.33 -18.49 -14.34
CA ARG A 243 -8.10 -19.46 -15.13
C ARG A 243 -8.87 -20.46 -14.27
N ALA A 244 -8.28 -20.95 -13.19
CA ALA A 244 -8.95 -21.84 -12.24
C ALA A 244 -10.12 -21.14 -11.52
N THR A 245 -10.03 -19.82 -11.30
CA THR A 245 -11.05 -19.06 -10.57
C THR A 245 -12.17 -18.55 -11.49
N PHE A 246 -11.80 -18.03 -12.66
CA PHE A 246 -12.74 -17.33 -13.57
C PHE A 246 -13.19 -18.22 -14.73
N GLY A 247 -12.46 -19.29 -15.03
CA GLY A 247 -12.59 -20.06 -16.26
C GLY A 247 -11.91 -19.40 -17.45
N THR A 248 -11.43 -20.22 -18.38
CA THR A 248 -10.64 -19.77 -19.55
C THR A 248 -11.32 -18.68 -20.37
N GLN A 249 -12.65 -18.77 -20.55
CA GLN A 249 -13.39 -17.78 -21.34
C GLN A 249 -13.43 -16.40 -20.67
N VAL A 250 -13.74 -16.33 -19.37
CA VAL A 250 -13.79 -15.05 -18.64
C VAL A 250 -12.40 -14.47 -18.49
N SER A 251 -11.40 -15.30 -18.16
CA SER A 251 -10.00 -14.88 -18.14
C SER A 251 -9.59 -14.21 -19.44
N ARG A 252 -10.03 -14.74 -20.59
CA ARG A 252 -9.75 -14.14 -21.91
C ARG A 252 -10.50 -12.82 -22.08
N GLU A 253 -11.79 -12.79 -21.74
CA GLU A 253 -12.58 -11.57 -21.79
C GLU A 253 -11.97 -10.44 -20.95
N LEU A 254 -11.54 -10.73 -19.71
CA LEU A 254 -10.88 -9.77 -18.82
C LEU A 254 -9.53 -9.30 -19.37
N ALA A 255 -8.75 -10.22 -19.95
CA ALA A 255 -7.50 -9.88 -20.62
C ALA A 255 -7.75 -8.93 -21.80
N ASP A 256 -8.75 -9.22 -22.64
CA ASP A 256 -9.10 -8.39 -23.79
C ASP A 256 -9.58 -7.00 -23.35
N MET A 257 -10.41 -6.90 -22.29
CA MET A 257 -10.85 -5.63 -21.72
C MET A 257 -9.66 -4.78 -21.23
N LEU A 258 -8.79 -5.34 -20.40
CA LEU A 258 -7.62 -4.63 -19.88
C LEU A 258 -6.62 -4.30 -21.00
N GLY A 259 -6.45 -5.19 -21.96
CA GLY A 259 -5.61 -5.04 -23.16
C GLY A 259 -6.12 -3.98 -24.14
N ALA A 260 -7.42 -3.67 -24.14
CA ALA A 260 -8.03 -2.64 -24.97
C ALA A 260 -8.11 -1.26 -24.27
N ALA A 261 -8.00 -1.22 -22.94
CA ALA A 261 -8.14 -0.01 -22.14
C ALA A 261 -7.28 1.17 -22.64
N ARG A 262 -7.88 2.36 -22.73
CA ARG A 262 -7.18 3.62 -23.03
C ARG A 262 -7.34 4.51 -21.81
N GLY A 263 -6.24 5.13 -21.36
CA GLY A 263 -6.04 5.62 -19.98
C GLY A 263 -6.93 6.74 -19.42
N SER A 264 -8.19 6.88 -19.84
CA SER A 264 -9.13 7.89 -19.32
C SER A 264 -10.44 7.35 -18.73
N ASP A 265 -10.86 6.11 -19.01
CA ASP A 265 -12.10 5.57 -18.42
C ASP A 265 -11.88 4.26 -17.67
N PHE A 266 -11.08 4.35 -16.61
CA PHE A 266 -10.82 3.20 -15.75
C PHE A 266 -12.09 2.73 -15.03
N ARG A 267 -13.00 3.66 -14.66
CA ARG A 267 -14.24 3.32 -13.98
C ARG A 267 -15.14 2.45 -14.87
N GLN A 268 -15.31 2.80 -16.14
CA GLN A 268 -16.07 1.97 -17.08
C GLN A 268 -15.42 0.61 -17.27
N LEU A 269 -14.08 0.56 -17.38
CA LEU A 269 -13.34 -0.69 -17.47
C LEU A 269 -13.58 -1.60 -16.26
N SER A 270 -13.41 -1.07 -15.03
CA SER A 270 -13.63 -1.82 -13.79
C SER A 270 -15.05 -2.38 -13.72
N ASN A 271 -16.06 -1.55 -14.00
CA ASN A 271 -17.46 -1.98 -14.03
C ASN A 271 -17.72 -3.08 -15.05
N GLY A 272 -17.14 -2.99 -16.25
CA GLY A 272 -17.23 -4.03 -17.29
C GLY A 272 -16.61 -5.34 -16.85
N MET A 273 -15.44 -5.29 -16.20
CA MET A 273 -14.73 -6.46 -15.69
C MET A 273 -15.48 -7.12 -14.53
N LEU A 274 -16.00 -6.33 -13.58
CA LEU A 274 -16.84 -6.81 -12.48
C LEU A 274 -18.11 -7.48 -13.02
N ALA A 275 -18.76 -6.88 -14.01
CA ALA A 275 -19.93 -7.46 -14.67
C ALA A 275 -19.58 -8.80 -15.36
N ALA A 276 -18.42 -8.89 -16.03
CA ALA A 276 -17.95 -10.13 -16.64
C ALA A 276 -17.73 -11.24 -15.62
N MET A 277 -17.15 -10.91 -14.45
CA MET A 277 -16.99 -11.86 -13.35
C MET A 277 -18.35 -12.30 -12.76
N ALA A 278 -19.29 -11.37 -12.59
CA ALA A 278 -20.60 -11.65 -12.01
C ALA A 278 -21.46 -12.59 -12.88
N ARG A 279 -21.40 -12.47 -14.22
CA ARG A 279 -22.19 -13.31 -15.15
C ARG A 279 -21.91 -14.80 -15.05
N ARG A 280 -20.75 -15.20 -14.52
CA ARG A 280 -20.37 -16.61 -14.38
C ARG A 280 -20.62 -17.20 -13.02
N ASP A 281 -21.42 -16.49 -12.22
CA ASP A 281 -21.78 -16.89 -10.88
C ASP A 281 -20.56 -17.27 -10.05
N ILE A 282 -19.46 -16.55 -10.28
CA ILE A 282 -18.26 -16.63 -9.47
C ILE A 282 -18.70 -16.09 -8.12
N HIS A 283 -19.20 -16.98 -7.27
CA HIS A 283 -19.78 -16.70 -5.96
C HIS A 283 -18.73 -15.97 -5.12
N ARG A 284 -18.71 -14.65 -5.23
CA ARG A 284 -18.04 -13.76 -4.29
C ARG A 284 -19.09 -13.44 -3.23
N PRO A 285 -18.86 -13.76 -1.94
CA PRO A 285 -19.84 -13.51 -0.90
C PRO A 285 -20.32 -12.06 -0.99
N LEU A 286 -21.63 -11.92 -1.16
CA LEU A 286 -22.31 -10.62 -1.21
C LEU A 286 -21.88 -9.78 -0.03
N ILE A 287 -21.59 -8.50 -0.32
CA ILE A 287 -21.25 -7.48 0.65
C ILE A 287 -22.32 -7.49 1.74
N ARG A 288 -22.02 -8.02 2.94
CA ARG A 288 -22.74 -7.61 4.14
C ARG A 288 -22.12 -6.27 4.52
N ILE A 289 -22.66 -5.18 3.96
CA ILE A 289 -22.43 -3.86 4.51
C ILE A 289 -23.00 -3.91 5.92
N ARG A 290 -22.13 -4.11 6.92
CA ARG A 290 -22.49 -3.87 8.31
C ARG A 290 -22.44 -2.35 8.48
N TYR A 291 -23.62 -1.74 8.43
CA TYR A 291 -23.84 -0.41 8.99
C TYR A 291 -23.56 -0.42 10.49
#